data_AF-A0A0P6X6C2-F1
#
_entry.id   AF-A0A0P6X6C2-F1
#
_cell.length_a   1.000
_cell.length_b   1.000
_cell.length_c   1.000
_cell.angle_alpha   90.00
_cell.angle_beta   90.00
_cell.angle_gamma   90.00
#
_symmetry.space_group_name_H-M   'P 1'
#
loop_
_entity.id
_entity.type
_entity.pdbx_description
1 polymer ?
#
loop_
_entity_poly.entity_id
_entity_poly.type
_entity_poly.pdbx_seq_one_letter_code
_entity_poly.pdbx_strand_id
1 'polypeptide(L)'
;MSDVSYSPDGITSDDRLWALLSYLLTPLIPIIILLMEDKKNRPFIKAHYMQALVLGIVLVILNTILAFIPIVNCISPILTLGVVIWLAIRANKGEYITLPVITDFVKNQGWA
;
A
#
# COMPACT_ATOMS: atom_id res chain seq x y z
N MET A 1 -24.61 -0.02 17.20
CA MET A 1 -23.33 0.26 17.86
C MET A 1 -22.30 -0.57 17.12
N SER A 2 -21.50 0.01 16.22
CA SER A 2 -20.48 -0.76 15.50
C SER A 2 -19.35 -1.08 16.48
N ASP A 3 -19.17 -2.35 16.79
CA ASP A 3 -18.14 -2.85 17.69
C ASP A 3 -16.77 -2.34 17.24
N VAL A 4 -16.23 -1.37 17.97
CA VAL A 4 -14.85 -0.92 17.80
C VAL A 4 -13.98 -2.07 18.29
N SER A 5 -13.65 -3.00 17.40
CA SER A 5 -12.65 -4.03 17.65
C SER A 5 -11.31 -3.32 17.87
N TYR A 6 -10.97 -2.99 19.12
CA TYR A 6 -9.64 -2.53 19.44
C TYR A 6 -8.72 -3.75 19.24
N SER A 7 -7.96 -3.76 18.14
CA SER A 7 -6.86 -4.72 18.04
C SER A 7 -5.90 -4.43 19.20
N PRO A 8 -5.23 -5.43 19.80
CA PRO A 8 -4.35 -5.22 20.95
C PRO A 8 -3.31 -4.09 20.77
N ASP A 9 -2.98 -3.75 19.51
CA ASP A 9 -2.05 -2.70 19.12
C ASP A 9 -2.71 -1.31 18.87
N GLY A 10 -4.00 -1.14 19.16
CA GLY A 10 -4.73 0.12 18.95
C GLY A 10 -5.10 0.46 17.50
N ILE A 11 -5.01 -0.52 16.60
CA ILE A 11 -5.39 -0.37 15.18
C ILE A 11 -6.92 -0.29 15.07
N THR A 12 -7.42 0.79 14.47
CA THR A 12 -8.86 0.99 14.26
C THR A 12 -9.35 0.46 12.91
N SER A 13 -10.66 0.34 12.73
CA SER A 13 -11.25 0.01 11.42
C SER A 13 -10.92 1.05 10.34
N ASP A 14 -10.86 2.33 10.71
CA ASP A 14 -10.43 3.42 9.84
C ASP A 14 -8.95 3.27 9.41
N ASP A 15 -8.05 2.85 10.31
CA ASP A 15 -6.65 2.56 9.96
C ASP A 15 -6.54 1.49 8.86
N ARG A 16 -7.29 0.41 9.03
CA ARG A 16 -7.34 -0.71 8.08
C ARG A 16 -7.89 -0.28 6.73
N LEU A 17 -8.92 0.57 6.74
CA LEU A 17 -9.49 1.14 5.53
C LEU A 17 -8.47 2.01 4.77
N TRP A 18 -7.80 2.95 5.45
CA TRP A 18 -6.81 3.82 4.81
C TRP A 18 -5.59 3.04 4.30
N ALA A 19 -5.15 2.02 5.02
CA ALA A 19 -4.08 1.13 4.55
C ALA A 19 -4.50 0.31 3.32
N LEU A 20 -5.73 -0.24 3.30
CA LEU A 20 -6.30 -0.91 2.12
C LEU A 20 -6.32 0.02 0.90
N LEU A 21 -6.84 1.24 1.08
CA LEU A 21 -6.97 2.22 -0.02
C LEU A 21 -5.59 2.65 -0.54
N SER A 22 -4.59 2.72 0.35
CA SER A 22 -3.21 3.04 -0.02
C SER A 22 -2.66 2.09 -1.08
N TYR A 23 -2.94 0.78 -0.95
CA TYR A 23 -2.54 -0.20 -1.95
C TYR A 23 -3.44 -0.15 -3.19
N LEU A 24 -4.76 -0.20 -3.00
CA LEU A 24 -5.71 -0.36 -4.10
C LEU A 24 -5.65 0.79 -5.12
N LEU A 25 -5.41 2.01 -4.62
CA LEU A 25 -5.40 3.24 -5.42
C LEU A 25 -4.04 3.93 -5.35
N THR A 26 -2.96 3.16 -5.24
CA THR A 26 -1.60 3.70 -5.37
C THR A 26 -1.38 4.26 -6.79
N PRO A 27 -0.71 5.42 -6.96
CA PRO A 27 -0.07 6.27 -5.96
C PRO A 27 -0.98 7.36 -5.38
N LEU A 28 -2.22 7.48 -5.84
CA LEU A 28 -3.12 8.59 -5.50
C LEU A 28 -3.42 8.66 -3.99
N ILE A 29 -3.87 7.56 -3.38
CA ILE A 29 -4.23 7.58 -1.95
C ILE A 29 -3.01 7.80 -1.05
N PRO A 30 -1.84 7.16 -1.26
CA PRO A 30 -0.66 7.47 -0.48
C PRO A 30 -0.23 8.96 -0.55
N ILE A 31 -0.38 9.61 -1.71
CA ILE A 31 -0.12 11.05 -1.85
C ILE A 31 -1.12 11.88 -1.04
N ILE A 32 -2.39 11.50 -1.03
CA ILE A 32 -3.40 12.16 -0.20
C ILE A 32 -3.06 12.00 1.28
N ILE A 33 -2.64 10.80 1.71
CA ILE A 33 -2.24 10.53 3.10
C ILE A 33 -1.03 11.38 3.49
N LEU A 34 -0.04 11.61 2.62
CA LEU A 34 1.08 12.52 2.90
C LEU A 34 0.63 13.91 3.36
N LEU A 35 -0.50 14.39 2.81
CA LEU A 35 -1.08 15.70 3.11
C LEU A 35 -2.04 15.68 4.32
N MET A 36 -2.39 14.50 4.84
CA MET A 36 -3.32 14.33 5.98
C MET A 36 -2.56 14.04 7.27
N GLU A 37 -2.40 15.05 8.13
CA GLU A 37 -1.59 14.93 9.36
C GLU A 37 -2.18 13.96 10.39
N ASP A 38 -3.50 13.84 10.43
CA ASP A 38 -4.24 12.92 11.29
C ASP A 38 -4.05 11.45 10.86
N LYS A 39 -3.78 11.20 9.57
CA LYS A 39 -3.59 9.86 9.01
C LYS A 39 -2.11 9.46 8.92
N LYS A 40 -1.25 10.34 8.38
CA LYS A 40 0.16 10.02 8.09
C LYS A 40 0.96 9.61 9.33
N ASN A 41 0.56 10.11 10.50
CA ASN A 41 1.23 9.88 11.77
C ASN A 41 0.70 8.65 12.54
N ARG A 42 -0.38 8.01 12.06
CA ARG A 42 -0.89 6.79 12.71
C ARG A 42 0.07 5.63 12.42
N PRO A 43 0.56 4.89 13.43
CA PRO A 43 1.61 3.88 13.23
C PRO A 43 1.28 2.84 12.15
N PHE A 44 0.04 2.34 12.14
CA PHE A 44 -0.41 1.36 11.15
C PHE A 44 -0.45 1.94 9.74
N ILE A 45 -1.02 3.15 9.56
CA ILE A 45 -1.06 3.81 8.25
C ILE A 45 0.37 4.12 7.78
N LYS A 46 1.23 4.66 8.66
CA LYS A 46 2.63 4.99 8.38
C LYS A 46 3.42 3.79 7.85
N ALA A 47 3.21 2.62 8.43
CA ALA A 47 3.84 1.39 7.98
C ALA A 47 3.44 0.99 6.55
N HIS A 48 2.27 1.43 6.04
CA HIS A 48 1.74 0.99 4.75
C HIS A 48 1.80 2.05 3.64
N TYR A 49 1.48 3.32 3.91
CA TYR A 49 1.26 4.28 2.84
C TYR A 49 2.54 4.59 2.05
N MET A 50 3.71 4.69 2.70
CA MET A 50 4.97 4.98 1.99
C MET A 50 5.45 3.79 1.15
N GLN A 51 5.34 2.56 1.65
CA GLN A 51 5.66 1.38 0.83
C GLN A 51 4.66 1.21 -0.32
N ALA A 52 3.38 1.52 -0.11
CA ALA A 52 2.38 1.50 -1.18
C ALA A 52 2.67 2.56 -2.25
N LEU A 53 3.11 3.77 -1.86
CA LEU A 53 3.53 4.83 -2.78
C LEU A 53 4.70 4.39 -3.66
N VAL A 54 5.77 3.88 -3.03
CA VAL A 54 6.96 3.40 -3.74
C VAL A 54 6.60 2.23 -4.65
N LEU A 55 5.79 1.28 -4.17
CA LEU A 55 5.28 0.17 -4.97
C LEU A 55 4.52 0.68 -6.20
N GLY A 56 3.63 1.66 -6.05
CA GLY A 56 2.88 2.24 -7.17
C GLY A 56 3.78 2.83 -8.25
N ILE A 57 4.81 3.58 -7.84
CA ILE A 57 5.80 4.16 -8.76
C ILE A 57 6.58 3.05 -9.48
N VAL A 58 7.04 2.04 -8.76
CA VAL A 58 7.75 0.89 -9.33
C VAL A 58 6.86 0.13 -10.33
N LEU A 59 5.60 -0.10 -9.99
CA LEU A 59 4.64 -0.78 -10.86
C LEU A 59 4.35 0.01 -12.13
N VAL A 60 4.23 1.34 -12.06
CA VAL A 60 4.05 2.18 -13.25
C VAL A 60 5.26 2.05 -14.18
N ILE A 61 6.47 2.22 -13.65
CA ILE A 61 7.71 2.12 -14.43
C ILE A 61 7.83 0.72 -15.06
N LEU A 62 7.60 -0.33 -14.26
CA LEU A 62 7.67 -1.71 -14.73
C LEU A 62 6.67 -1.97 -15.86
N ASN A 63 5.40 -1.60 -15.68
CA ASN A 63 4.38 -1.79 -16.71
C ASN A 63 4.67 -0.97 -17.98
N THR A 64 5.22 0.25 -17.86
CA THR A 64 5.64 1.05 -19.04
C THR A 64 6.76 0.37 -19.81
N ILE A 65 7.75 -0.22 -19.13
CA ILE A 65 8.84 -0.95 -19.80
C ILE A 65 8.32 -2.25 -20.43
N LEU A 66 7.47 -2.99 -19.72
CA LEU A 66 6.90 -4.25 -20.22
C LEU A 66 5.92 -4.04 -21.38
N ALA A 67 5.32 -2.86 -21.50
CA ALA A 67 4.41 -2.51 -22.60
C ALA A 67 5.09 -2.55 -23.98
N PHE A 68 6.42 -2.40 -24.05
CA PHE A 68 7.16 -2.54 -25.31
C PHE A 68 7.24 -3.99 -25.82
N ILE A 69 6.84 -4.98 -25.01
CA ILE A 69 6.83 -6.40 -25.37
C ILE A 69 5.37 -6.86 -25.55
N PRO A 70 4.86 -7.08 -26.78
CA PRO A 70 3.43 -7.27 -27.05
C PRO A 70 2.76 -8.40 -26.27
N ILE A 71 3.46 -9.52 -26.09
CA ILE A 71 2.93 -10.72 -25.39
C ILE A 71 2.85 -10.48 -23.87
N VAL A 72 3.82 -9.76 -23.30
CA VAL A 72 3.92 -9.53 -21.86
C VAL A 72 2.96 -8.42 -21.40
N ASN A 73 2.61 -7.50 -22.30
CA ASN A 73 1.70 -6.40 -22.02
C ASN A 73 0.27 -6.84 -21.66
N CYS A 74 -0.18 -8.03 -22.08
CA CYS A 74 -1.51 -8.54 -21.70
C CYS A 74 -1.54 -9.17 -20.30
N ILE A 75 -0.43 -9.76 -19.86
CA ILE A 75 -0.36 -10.53 -18.61
C ILE A 75 0.06 -9.63 -17.44
N SER A 76 0.97 -8.68 -17.69
CA SER A 76 1.53 -7.80 -16.66
C SER A 76 0.49 -6.98 -15.88
N PRO A 77 -0.58 -6.42 -16.48
CA PRO A 77 -1.58 -5.67 -15.73
C PRO A 77 -2.43 -6.57 -14.83
N ILE A 78 -2.73 -7.79 -15.27
CA ILE A 78 -3.52 -8.77 -14.50
C ILE A 78 -2.73 -9.20 -13.25
N LEU A 79 -1.44 -9.52 -13.42
CA LEU A 79 -0.57 -9.88 -12.31
C LEU A 79 -0.42 -8.71 -11.32
N THR A 80 -0.19 -7.50 -11.85
CA THR A 80 -0.10 -6.28 -11.04
C THR A 80 -1.36 -6.07 -10.20
N LEU A 81 -2.54 -6.19 -10.82
CA LEU A 81 -3.82 -6.03 -10.14
C LEU A 81 -4.01 -7.10 -9.05
N GLY A 82 -3.66 -8.35 -9.34
CA GLY A 82 -3.71 -9.44 -8.36
C GLY A 82 -2.84 -9.18 -7.12
N VAL A 83 -1.60 -8.72 -7.33
CA VAL A 83 -0.69 -8.35 -6.23
C VAL A 83 -1.25 -7.19 -5.42
N VAL A 84 -1.73 -6.13 -6.07
CA VAL A 84 -2.28 -4.95 -5.37
C VAL A 84 -3.52 -5.32 -4.55
N ILE A 85 -4.45 -6.09 -5.11
CA ILE A 85 -5.65 -6.56 -4.39
C ILE A 85 -5.25 -7.45 -3.21
N TRP A 86 -4.29 -8.36 -3.40
CA TRP A 86 -3.82 -9.22 -2.32
C TRP A 86 -3.22 -8.41 -1.16
N LEU A 87 -2.38 -7.42 -1.45
CA LEU A 87 -1.82 -6.52 -0.43
C LEU A 87 -2.91 -5.69 0.25
N ALA A 88 -3.87 -5.17 -0.52
CA ALA A 88 -4.99 -4.39 -0.01
C ALA A 88 -5.85 -5.20 0.98
N ILE A 89 -6.13 -6.48 0.66
CA ILE A 89 -6.88 -7.39 1.54
C ILE A 89 -6.09 -7.66 2.83
N ARG A 90 -4.78 -7.90 2.74
CA ARG A 90 -3.93 -8.14 3.92
C ARG A 90 -3.87 -6.91 4.84
N ALA A 91 -3.70 -5.72 4.26
CA ALA A 91 -3.75 -4.47 5.02
C ALA A 91 -5.10 -4.29 5.72
N ASN A 92 -6.21 -4.65 5.07
CA ASN A 92 -7.55 -4.58 5.68
C ASN A 92 -7.78 -5.58 6.82
N LYS A 93 -7.04 -6.70 6.83
CA LYS A 93 -7.04 -7.65 7.95
C LYS A 93 -6.27 -7.12 9.17
N GLY A 94 -5.60 -5.97 9.05
CA GLY A 94 -4.76 -5.42 10.11
C GLY A 94 -3.35 -6.02 10.14
N GLU A 95 -2.93 -6.72 9.08
CA GLU A 95 -1.59 -7.29 9.01
C GLU A 95 -0.56 -6.23 8.62
N TYR A 96 0.60 -6.20 9.31
CA TYR A 96 1.75 -5.42 8.86
C TYR A 96 2.43 -6.12 7.68
N ILE A 97 2.47 -5.43 6.55
CA ILE A 97 3.07 -5.94 5.32
C ILE A 97 4.56 -5.59 5.28
N THR A 98 5.39 -6.59 4.97
CA THR A 98 6.82 -6.43 4.74
C THR A 98 7.18 -6.95 3.34
N LEU A 99 7.52 -6.03 2.45
CA LEU A 99 8.07 -6.25 1.12
C LEU A 99 9.59 -6.08 1.22
N PRO A 100 10.41 -7.14 1.09
CA PRO A 100 11.82 -7.10 1.47
C PRO A 100 12.60 -5.94 0.81
N VAL A 101 12.38 -5.67 -0.47
CA VAL A 101 13.09 -4.56 -1.14
C VAL A 101 12.46 -3.19 -0.83
N ILE A 102 11.12 -3.11 -0.87
CA ILE A 102 10.40 -1.82 -0.80
C ILE A 102 10.29 -1.34 0.65
N THR A 103 9.92 -2.22 1.58
CA THR A 103 9.82 -1.88 3.00
C THR A 103 11.18 -1.51 3.57
N ASP A 104 12.25 -2.24 3.23
CA ASP A 104 13.59 -1.91 3.71
C ASP A 104 14.08 -0.58 3.14
N PHE A 105 13.81 -0.31 1.86
CA PHE A 105 14.07 1.00 1.25
C PHE A 105 13.36 2.13 2.02
N VAL A 106 12.05 2.00 2.24
CA VAL A 106 11.25 3.02 2.95
C VAL A 106 11.74 3.23 4.39
N LYS A 107 12.06 2.16 5.10
CA LYS A 107 12.60 2.23 6.47
C LYS A 107 13.98 2.90 6.51
N ASN A 108 14.87 2.56 5.58
CA ASN A 108 16.20 3.15 5.48
C ASN A 108 16.16 4.67 5.17
N GLN A 109 15.09 5.14 4.52
CA GLN A 109 14.85 6.58 4.30
C GLN A 109 14.21 7.28 5.52
N GLY A 110 13.85 6.56 6.58
CA GLY A 110 13.14 7.10 7.75
C GLY A 110 11.66 7.41 7.50
N TRP A 111 11.08 6.89 6.41
CA TRP A 111 9.71 7.18 5.99
C TRP A 111 8.66 6.32 6.69
N ALA A 112 9.05 5.14 7.19
CA ALA A 112 8.23 4.24 8.01
C ALA A 112 8.92 4.02 9.37
#